data_AF-A0A960HF38-F1
#
_entry.id   AF-A0A960HF38-F1
#
_cell.length_a   1.000
_cell.length_b   1.000
_cell.length_c   1.000
_cell.angle_alpha   90.00
_cell.angle_beta   90.00
_cell.angle_gamma   90.00
#
_symmetry.space_group_name_H-M   'P 1'
#
loop_
_entity.id
_entity.type
_entity.pdbx_description
1 polymer ?
#
loop_
_entity_poly.entity_id
_entity_poly.type
_entity_poly.pdbx_seq_one_letter_code
_entity_poly.pdbx_strand_id
1 'polypeptide(L)'
;MGLLPRRLPAWTRPQIPDVFMNTMVTMPSGVRLAFTTDSPVVELTVHPRTMHTVGSPVRPPVFQMTVDGVVQPDAVARGGSFVHVDRMLGPEGVTFEHGGPATLRWDDLGAGEKAVEIWFPTNASVEIQALRVAADATVGAAPVQPRRWTHYGSSISHCMDVDRPFDAWPAQVAAAAGVELTSFALAGQCQLDPFMGRVIGDHPADVISLKLGINLVNNNSMNQRTFTPAVHGLLDSIRERQPNTPVLVVSPIFCP
;
A
#
# COMPACT_ATOMS: atom_id res chain seq x y z
N MET A 1 3.05 21.86 -4.45
CA MET A 1 2.07 21.10 -3.64
C MET A 1 1.77 19.83 -4.40
N GLY A 2 2.18 18.66 -3.88
CA GLY A 2 1.90 17.37 -4.51
C GLY A 2 0.70 16.64 -3.90
N LEU A 3 0.38 15.48 -4.47
CA LEU A 3 -0.67 14.56 -4.01
C LEU A 3 -0.04 13.46 -3.17
N LEU A 4 -0.51 13.27 -1.93
CA LEU A 4 -0.10 12.16 -1.07
C LEU A 4 -1.22 11.10 -1.04
N PRO A 5 -1.05 9.92 -1.66
CA PRO A 5 -2.01 8.84 -1.57
C PRO A 5 -2.25 8.43 -0.12
N ARG A 6 -3.51 8.25 0.24
CA ARG A 6 -3.93 7.77 1.56
C ARG A 6 -4.81 6.54 1.36
N ARG A 7 -4.44 5.41 1.97
CA ARG A 7 -5.14 4.13 1.78
C ARG A 7 -6.44 3.98 2.56
N LEU A 8 -6.83 4.97 3.37
CA LEU A 8 -8.13 4.97 4.05
C LEU A 8 -8.95 6.20 3.64
N PRO A 9 -10.29 6.11 3.67
CA PRO A 9 -11.18 7.24 3.39
C PRO A 9 -10.98 8.40 4.36
N ALA A 10 -11.17 9.64 3.90
CA ALA A 10 -10.92 10.85 4.69
C ALA A 10 -11.68 10.90 6.03
N TRP A 11 -12.90 10.35 6.08
CA TRP A 11 -13.74 10.32 7.28
C TRP A 11 -13.11 9.55 8.45
N THR A 12 -12.14 8.66 8.19
CA THR A 12 -11.45 7.89 9.24
C THR A 12 -10.46 8.73 10.05
N ARG A 13 -10.03 9.90 9.56
CA ARG A 13 -9.05 10.78 10.25
C ARG A 13 -9.36 11.04 11.73
N PRO A 14 -10.57 11.47 12.13
CA PRO A 14 -10.91 11.67 13.54
C PRO A 14 -10.93 10.39 14.39
N GLN A 15 -10.89 9.20 13.78
CA GLN A 15 -10.91 7.90 14.47
C GLN A 15 -9.52 7.23 14.54
N ILE A 16 -8.47 7.90 14.06
CA ILE A 16 -7.10 7.42 14.12
C ILE A 16 -6.29 8.34 15.05
N PRO A 17 -6.23 8.04 16.36
CA PRO A 17 -5.48 8.84 17.31
C PRO A 17 -3.95 8.58 17.23
N ASP A 18 -3.56 7.43 16.66
CA ASP A 18 -2.17 6.98 16.64
C ASP A 18 -1.37 7.58 15.48
N VAL A 19 -0.20 8.16 15.80
CA VAL A 19 0.70 8.79 14.82
C VAL A 19 1.31 7.75 13.89
N PHE A 20 1.61 6.56 14.42
CA PHE A 20 2.22 5.51 13.62
C PHE A 20 1.21 4.92 12.61
N MET A 21 -0.05 4.73 12.98
CA MET A 21 -1.13 4.38 12.07
C MET A 21 -1.32 5.43 10.98
N ASN A 22 -1.30 6.73 11.33
CA ASN A 22 -1.34 7.80 10.34
C ASN A 22 -0.18 7.69 9.33
N THR A 23 1.01 7.28 9.77
CA THR A 23 2.15 7.00 8.87
C THR A 23 1.85 5.81 7.95
N MET A 24 1.45 4.66 8.50
CA MET A 24 1.19 3.43 7.73
C MET A 24 0.10 3.59 6.66
N VAL A 25 -0.89 4.43 6.95
CA VAL A 25 -2.02 4.72 6.04
C VAL A 25 -1.58 5.57 4.83
N THR A 26 -0.46 6.29 4.92
CA THR A 26 0.13 7.07 3.81
C THR A 26 1.18 6.29 3.00
N MET A 27 1.60 5.12 3.48
CA MET A 27 2.49 4.23 2.73
C MET A 27 1.67 3.46 1.68
N PRO A 28 1.97 3.58 0.38
CA PRO A 28 1.13 3.13 -0.71
C PRO A 28 1.33 1.64 -1.06
N SER A 29 1.47 0.77 -0.04
CA SER A 29 1.59 -0.68 -0.25
C SER A 29 0.41 -1.23 -1.07
N GLY A 30 0.70 -1.74 -2.27
CA GLY A 30 -0.30 -2.25 -3.21
C GLY A 30 -1.06 -1.17 -3.99
N VAL A 31 -0.63 0.09 -3.93
CA VAL A 31 -1.20 1.20 -4.72
C VAL A 31 -0.34 1.42 -5.96
N ARG A 32 -1.01 1.77 -7.06
CA ARG A 32 -0.37 2.13 -8.32
C ARG A 32 -1.07 3.29 -8.99
N LEU A 33 -0.34 3.98 -9.87
CA LEU A 33 -0.89 4.92 -10.83
C LEU A 33 -1.11 4.18 -12.14
N ALA A 34 -2.35 4.13 -12.64
CA ALA A 34 -2.69 3.42 -13.86
C ALA A 34 -3.33 4.37 -14.88
N PHE A 35 -2.84 4.38 -16.11
CA PHE A 35 -3.30 5.23 -17.20
C PHE A 35 -2.97 4.61 -18.56
N THR A 36 -3.60 5.08 -19.63
CA THR A 36 -3.16 4.77 -21.00
C THR A 36 -2.39 5.94 -21.58
N THR A 37 -1.42 5.67 -22.45
CA THR A 37 -0.68 6.71 -23.18
C THR A 37 -0.06 6.14 -24.44
N ASP A 38 0.16 6.96 -25.46
CA ASP A 38 1.01 6.65 -26.62
C ASP A 38 2.46 7.14 -26.43
N SER A 39 2.77 7.78 -25.30
CA SER A 39 4.08 8.38 -25.05
C SER A 39 5.23 7.35 -25.10
N PRO A 40 6.35 7.63 -25.79
CA PRO A 40 7.54 6.79 -25.75
C PRO A 40 8.34 6.96 -24.44
N VAL A 41 7.95 7.93 -23.61
CA VAL A 41 8.60 8.21 -22.33
C VAL A 41 7.59 8.59 -21.26
N VAL A 42 7.81 8.11 -20.04
CA VAL A 42 7.07 8.54 -18.86
C VAL A 42 8.04 9.03 -17.80
N GLU A 43 7.76 10.21 -17.23
CA GLU A 43 8.46 10.71 -16.05
C GLU A 43 7.52 10.86 -14.87
N LEU A 44 7.99 10.45 -13.69
CA LEU A 44 7.27 10.62 -12.43
C LEU A 44 8.18 11.34 -11.44
N THR A 45 7.79 12.55 -11.04
CA THR A 45 8.47 13.31 -9.98
C THR A 45 7.77 13.06 -8.65
N VAL A 46 8.54 12.58 -7.67
CA VAL A 46 8.05 12.16 -6.35
C VAL A 46 8.94 12.66 -5.23
N HIS A 47 8.38 12.80 -4.03
CA HIS A 47 9.13 12.92 -2.78
C HIS A 47 8.78 11.72 -1.89
N PRO A 48 9.55 10.61 -1.97
CA PRO A 48 9.38 9.51 -1.05
C PRO A 48 9.89 9.89 0.35
N ARG A 49 9.19 9.47 1.39
CA ARG A 49 9.67 9.49 2.77
C ARG A 49 9.77 8.06 3.26
N THR A 50 10.97 7.51 3.12
CA THR A 50 11.29 6.10 3.34
C THR A 50 11.48 5.80 4.81
N MET A 51 10.82 4.76 5.31
CA MET A 51 11.01 4.29 6.67
C MET A 51 12.21 3.33 6.71
N HIS A 52 13.13 3.57 7.65
CA HIS A 52 14.29 2.73 7.90
C HIS A 52 14.30 2.31 9.37
N THR A 53 14.41 1.02 9.65
CA THR A 53 14.61 0.54 11.02
C THR A 53 16.11 0.44 11.30
N VAL A 54 16.59 1.15 12.33
CA VAL A 54 18.02 1.15 12.70
C VAL A 54 18.50 -0.28 12.99
N GLY A 55 19.70 -0.61 12.51
CA GLY A 55 20.27 -1.96 12.59
C GLY A 55 19.81 -2.91 11.49
N SER A 56 18.86 -2.51 10.64
CA SER A 56 18.48 -3.26 9.42
C SER A 56 19.21 -2.70 8.19
N PRO A 57 19.33 -3.46 7.09
CA PRO A 57 19.81 -2.92 5.83
C PRO A 57 18.91 -1.77 5.34
N VAL A 58 19.53 -0.68 4.86
CA VAL A 58 18.82 0.42 4.21
C VAL A 58 18.29 -0.08 2.87
N ARG A 59 16.97 0.00 2.67
CA ARG A 59 16.31 -0.29 1.39
C ARG A 59 15.86 1.00 0.73
N PRO A 60 16.34 1.31 -0.48
CA PRO A 60 15.86 2.48 -1.18
C PRO A 60 14.41 2.29 -1.64
N PRO A 61 13.65 3.38 -1.84
CA PRO A 61 12.31 3.29 -2.41
C PRO A 61 12.40 2.92 -3.91
N VAL A 62 11.93 1.72 -4.25
CA VAL A 62 11.87 1.20 -5.62
C VAL A 62 10.45 1.31 -6.17
N PHE A 63 10.36 1.78 -7.42
CA PHE A 63 9.15 1.85 -8.21
C PHE A 63 9.27 0.86 -9.36
N GLN A 64 8.19 0.15 -9.66
CA GLN A 64 8.14 -0.77 -10.79
C GLN A 64 7.04 -0.36 -11.75
N MET A 65 7.28 -0.56 -13.04
CA MET A 65 6.33 -0.21 -14.08
C MET A 65 5.96 -1.43 -14.90
N THR A 66 4.71 -1.50 -15.34
CA THR A 66 4.28 -2.40 -16.41
C THR A 66 3.81 -1.60 -17.61
N VAL A 67 4.03 -2.17 -18.80
CA VAL A 67 3.44 -1.74 -20.08
C VAL A 67 2.69 -2.93 -20.64
N ASP A 68 1.37 -2.82 -20.76
CA ASP A 68 0.49 -3.91 -21.19
C ASP A 68 0.74 -5.22 -20.42
N GLY A 69 0.98 -5.08 -19.10
CA GLY A 69 1.28 -6.19 -18.19
C GLY A 69 2.73 -6.69 -18.22
N VAL A 70 3.58 -6.17 -19.11
CA VAL A 70 5.01 -6.51 -19.20
C VAL A 70 5.83 -5.61 -18.30
N VAL A 71 6.55 -6.22 -17.35
CA VAL A 71 7.43 -5.52 -16.41
C VAL A 71 8.57 -4.82 -17.14
N GLN A 72 8.77 -3.55 -16.81
CA GLN A 72 9.87 -2.71 -17.27
C GLN A 72 10.98 -2.65 -16.22
N PRO A 73 12.19 -2.14 -16.55
CA PRO A 73 13.25 -1.97 -15.58
C PRO A 73 12.80 -1.18 -14.33
N ASP A 74 13.29 -1.62 -13.18
CA ASP A 74 13.02 -0.99 -11.89
C ASP A 74 13.59 0.44 -11.86
N ALA A 75 12.87 1.38 -11.26
CA ALA A 75 13.34 2.74 -11.05
C ALA A 75 13.51 3.02 -9.55
N VAL A 76 14.74 3.35 -9.17
CA VAL A 76 15.07 3.72 -7.78
C VAL A 76 14.97 5.24 -7.65
N ALA A 77 14.16 5.73 -6.69
CA ALA A 77 14.12 7.16 -6.43
C ALA A 77 15.39 7.61 -5.69
N ARG A 78 16.30 8.25 -6.44
CA ARG A 78 17.54 8.85 -5.92
C ARG A 78 17.25 10.24 -5.38
N GLY A 79 16.63 10.30 -4.21
CA GLY A 79 16.20 11.50 -3.49
C GLY A 79 15.20 11.14 -2.40
N GLY A 80 14.42 12.11 -1.96
CA GLY A 80 13.45 11.96 -0.89
C GLY A 80 14.05 12.10 0.51
N SER A 81 13.25 11.75 1.51
CA SER A 81 13.62 11.81 2.92
C SER A 81 13.68 10.41 3.52
N PHE A 82 14.45 10.24 4.59
CA PHE A 82 14.40 9.05 5.43
C PHE A 82 13.87 9.39 6.82
N VAL A 83 13.13 8.44 7.39
CA VAL A 83 12.77 8.41 8.80
C VAL A 83 13.44 7.18 9.39
N HIS A 84 14.49 7.39 10.17
CA HIS A 84 15.17 6.29 10.85
C HIS A 84 14.51 6.08 12.21
N VAL A 85 14.14 4.83 12.48
CA VAL A 85 13.45 4.43 13.71
C VAL A 85 14.31 3.40 14.43
N ASP A 86 14.89 3.81 15.56
CA ASP A 86 15.43 2.89 16.54
C ASP A 86 14.30 2.45 17.47
N ARG A 87 13.87 1.19 17.32
CA ARG A 87 12.76 0.64 18.12
C ARG A 87 13.13 0.43 19.59
N MET A 88 14.42 0.38 19.93
CA MET A 88 14.88 0.17 21.31
C MET A 88 14.83 1.46 22.13
N LEU A 89 14.92 2.62 21.48
CA LEU A 89 14.91 3.94 22.11
C LEU A 89 13.50 4.56 22.17
N GLY A 90 12.47 3.84 21.70
CA GLY A 90 11.10 4.34 21.69
C GLY A 90 10.95 5.63 20.87
N PRO A 91 10.10 6.58 21.28
CA PRO A 91 9.89 7.84 20.54
C PRO A 91 11.15 8.69 20.33
N GLU A 92 12.13 8.60 21.23
CA GLU A 92 13.40 9.35 21.14
C GLU A 92 14.34 8.76 20.07
N GLY A 93 14.07 7.52 19.62
CA GLY A 93 14.82 6.84 18.56
C GLY A 93 14.47 7.26 17.14
N VAL A 94 13.62 8.27 16.95
CA VAL A 94 13.17 8.73 15.63
C VAL A 94 14.02 9.90 15.15
N THR A 95 14.72 9.72 14.04
CA THR A 95 15.52 10.79 13.39
C THR A 95 15.13 10.96 11.93
N PHE A 96 15.34 12.16 11.40
CA PHE A 96 14.93 12.54 10.06
C PHE A 96 16.14 12.94 9.20
N GLU A 97 16.23 12.35 8.02
CA GLU A 97 17.10 12.81 6.94
C GLU A 97 16.24 13.49 5.88
N HIS A 98 16.56 14.74 5.56
CA HIS A 98 15.80 15.51 4.59
C HIS A 98 16.55 15.57 3.24
N GLY A 99 15.85 15.22 2.16
CA GLY A 99 16.34 15.39 0.80
C GLY A 99 15.27 15.98 -0.11
N GLY A 100 15.67 16.29 -1.35
CA GLY A 100 14.80 16.87 -2.37
C GLY A 100 14.00 15.82 -3.15
N PRO A 101 13.05 16.24 -4.00
CA PRO A 101 12.30 15.32 -4.84
C PRO A 101 13.20 14.58 -5.83
N ALA A 102 12.77 13.40 -6.25
CA ALA A 102 13.40 12.58 -7.28
C ALA A 102 12.50 12.49 -8.52
N THR A 103 13.09 12.57 -9.70
CA THR A 103 12.39 12.29 -10.97
C THR A 103 12.82 10.92 -11.47
N LEU A 104 11.85 10.02 -11.58
CA LEU A 104 11.97 8.72 -12.22
C LEU A 104 11.64 8.87 -13.70
N ARG A 105 12.32 8.13 -14.56
CA ARG A 105 12.12 8.18 -16.00
C ARG A 105 12.21 6.77 -16.59
N TRP A 106 11.24 6.44 -17.43
CA TRP A 106 11.23 5.24 -18.27
C TRP A 106 11.20 5.66 -19.73
N ASP A 107 12.25 5.32 -20.46
CA ASP A 107 12.43 5.59 -21.89
C ASP A 107 12.07 4.35 -22.74
N ASP A 108 12.14 4.51 -24.07
CA ASP A 108 12.01 3.43 -25.06
C ASP A 108 10.68 2.62 -24.96
N LEU A 109 9.59 3.27 -24.57
CA LEU A 109 8.27 2.63 -24.37
C LEU A 109 7.47 2.44 -25.67
N GLY A 110 8.04 2.81 -26.82
CA GLY A 110 7.36 2.84 -28.12
C GLY A 110 6.29 3.93 -28.24
N ALA A 111 5.86 4.24 -29.47
CA ALA A 111 4.89 5.32 -29.75
C ALA A 111 3.42 4.84 -29.89
N GLY A 112 3.14 3.55 -29.68
CA GLY A 112 1.79 3.00 -29.72
C GLY A 112 1.03 3.25 -28.42
N GLU A 113 -0.31 3.30 -28.50
CA GLU A 113 -1.17 3.30 -27.33
C GLU A 113 -0.92 2.03 -26.49
N LYS A 114 -0.78 2.22 -25.18
CA LYS A 114 -0.44 1.18 -24.20
C LYS A 114 -1.04 1.51 -22.85
N ALA A 115 -1.31 0.49 -22.05
CA ALA A 115 -1.65 0.61 -20.65
C ALA A 115 -0.38 0.63 -19.78
N VAL A 116 -0.23 1.66 -18.96
CA VAL A 116 0.89 1.82 -18.03
C VAL A 116 0.39 1.70 -16.60
N GLU A 117 1.08 0.92 -15.79
CA GLU A 117 0.91 0.92 -14.34
C GLU A 117 2.25 1.22 -13.65
N ILE A 118 2.30 2.22 -12.78
CA ILE A 118 3.46 2.52 -11.93
C ILE A 118 3.12 2.14 -10.50
N TRP A 119 3.76 1.09 -10.01
CA TRP A 119 3.59 0.55 -8.67
C TRP A 119 4.52 1.24 -7.68
N PHE A 120 3.94 1.69 -6.56
CA PHE A 120 4.67 2.44 -5.54
C PHE A 120 5.37 1.53 -4.53
N PRO A 121 6.48 1.99 -3.92
CA PRO A 121 7.18 1.23 -2.88
C PRO A 121 6.28 0.94 -1.67
N THR A 122 6.53 -0.20 -1.02
CA THR A 122 5.85 -0.59 0.23
C THR A 122 6.47 0.05 1.47
N ASN A 123 7.66 0.66 1.35
CA ASN A 123 8.47 1.12 2.47
C ASN A 123 8.57 2.64 2.65
N ALA A 124 7.85 3.41 1.83
CA ALA A 124 7.88 4.87 1.88
C ALA A 124 6.48 5.45 1.69
N SER A 125 6.13 6.54 2.38
CA SER A 125 5.04 7.38 1.89
C SER A 125 5.51 8.13 0.64
N VAL A 126 4.66 8.33 -0.37
CA VAL A 126 5.07 8.92 -1.65
C VAL A 126 4.22 10.15 -1.96
N GLU A 127 4.80 11.34 -1.88
CA GLU A 127 4.16 12.53 -2.44
C GLU A 127 4.42 12.58 -3.96
N ILE A 128 3.36 12.55 -4.76
CA ILE A 128 3.41 12.67 -6.22
C ILE A 128 3.38 14.15 -6.59
N GLN A 129 4.41 14.64 -7.26
CA GLN A 129 4.55 16.05 -7.61
C GLN A 129 4.22 16.33 -9.07
N ALA A 130 4.57 15.41 -9.98
CA ALA A 130 4.23 15.52 -11.40
C ALA A 130 4.29 14.16 -12.09
N LEU A 131 3.35 13.92 -13.02
CA LEU A 131 3.45 12.92 -14.08
C LEU A 131 3.66 13.68 -15.39
N ARG A 132 4.66 13.29 -16.19
CA ARG A 132 4.91 13.89 -17.52
C ARG A 132 5.00 12.80 -18.58
N VAL A 133 4.47 13.14 -19.74
CA VAL A 133 4.57 12.38 -20.99
C VAL A 133 5.17 13.30 -22.06
N ALA A 134 5.47 12.77 -23.25
CA ALA A 134 5.90 13.59 -24.38
C ALA A 134 4.85 14.66 -24.74
N ALA A 135 5.28 15.80 -25.29
CA ALA A 135 4.43 16.98 -25.48
C ALA A 135 3.15 16.73 -26.29
N ASP A 136 3.21 15.83 -27.28
CA ASP A 136 2.09 15.49 -28.17
C ASP A 136 1.44 14.15 -27.83
N ALA A 137 1.84 13.54 -26.71
CA ALA A 137 1.30 12.26 -26.28
C ALA A 137 -0.05 12.42 -25.57
N THR A 138 -0.90 11.41 -25.74
CA THR A 138 -2.21 11.34 -25.09
C THR A 138 -2.11 10.67 -23.72
N VAL A 139 -3.03 11.03 -22.81
CA VAL A 139 -3.20 10.36 -21.52
C VAL A 139 -4.68 10.05 -21.31
N GLY A 140 -5.01 8.79 -21.07
CA GLY A 140 -6.35 8.31 -20.82
C GLY A 140 -6.48 7.56 -19.49
N ALA A 141 -7.71 7.31 -19.07
CA ALA A 141 -7.97 6.45 -17.92
C ALA A 141 -7.66 4.99 -18.28
N ALA A 142 -6.98 4.27 -17.38
CA ALA A 142 -6.75 2.84 -17.57
C ALA A 142 -8.07 2.04 -17.52
N PRO A 143 -8.17 0.91 -18.23
CA PRO A 143 -9.29 -0.01 -18.10
C PRO A 143 -9.47 -0.47 -16.65
N VAL A 144 -10.72 -0.59 -16.21
CA VAL A 144 -11.04 -1.12 -14.88
C VAL A 144 -10.91 -2.64 -14.92
N GLN A 145 -10.12 -3.20 -14.00
CA GLN A 145 -10.03 -4.64 -13.81
C GLN A 145 -11.38 -5.22 -13.31
N PRO A 146 -11.83 -6.34 -13.87
CA PRO A 146 -13.21 -6.82 -13.68
C PRO A 146 -13.45 -7.44 -12.30
N ARG A 147 -12.40 -7.88 -11.61
CA ARG A 147 -12.50 -8.56 -10.31
C ARG A 147 -11.66 -7.84 -9.28
N ARG A 148 -12.24 -7.60 -8.10
CA ARG A 148 -11.64 -6.82 -7.01
C ARG A 148 -11.41 -7.69 -5.80
N TRP A 149 -10.20 -7.63 -5.28
CA TRP A 149 -9.81 -8.27 -4.04
C TRP A 149 -9.45 -7.21 -3.00
N THR A 150 -10.21 -7.20 -1.90
CA THR A 150 -9.87 -6.40 -0.72
C THR A 150 -9.16 -7.24 0.31
N HIS A 151 -7.98 -6.82 0.73
CA HIS A 151 -7.19 -7.50 1.75
C HIS A 151 -6.99 -6.61 2.98
N TYR A 152 -7.37 -7.09 4.16
CA TYR A 152 -7.05 -6.47 5.44
C TYR A 152 -6.03 -7.32 6.19
N GLY A 153 -4.97 -6.70 6.71
CA GLY A 153 -3.89 -7.44 7.36
C GLY A 153 -2.86 -6.56 8.05
N SER A 154 -1.80 -7.20 8.52
CA SER A 154 -0.72 -6.61 9.30
C SER A 154 0.55 -6.36 8.47
N SER A 155 1.71 -6.26 9.12
CA SER A 155 3.02 -6.11 8.49
C SER A 155 3.35 -7.24 7.52
N ILE A 156 2.89 -8.47 7.79
CA ILE A 156 3.07 -9.64 6.91
C ILE A 156 2.49 -9.37 5.52
N SER A 157 1.41 -8.60 5.45
CA SER A 157 0.74 -8.25 4.19
C SER A 157 1.10 -6.86 3.67
N HIS A 158 1.65 -5.99 4.53
CA HIS A 158 2.17 -4.70 4.13
C HIS A 158 3.50 -4.86 3.38
N CYS A 159 4.31 -5.86 3.78
CA CYS A 159 5.57 -6.19 3.12
C CYS A 159 6.54 -5.00 3.05
N MET A 160 6.71 -4.25 4.15
CA MET A 160 7.62 -3.10 4.18
C MET A 160 9.11 -3.49 3.96
N ASP A 161 9.46 -4.74 4.25
CA ASP A 161 10.85 -5.22 4.20
C ASP A 161 11.22 -5.91 2.88
N VAL A 162 10.34 -5.89 1.87
CA VAL A 162 10.68 -6.39 0.53
C VAL A 162 11.44 -5.34 -0.27
N ASP A 163 12.24 -5.79 -1.24
CA ASP A 163 13.07 -4.88 -2.03
C ASP A 163 12.27 -4.17 -3.12
N ARG A 164 11.23 -4.82 -3.66
CA ARG A 164 10.42 -4.30 -4.77
C ARG A 164 8.92 -4.49 -4.52
N PRO A 165 8.05 -3.60 -5.00
CA PRO A 165 6.61 -3.73 -4.79
C PRO A 165 6.01 -5.05 -5.31
N PHE A 166 6.52 -5.62 -6.41
CA PHE A 166 6.09 -6.94 -6.91
C PHE A 166 6.55 -8.12 -6.05
N ASP A 167 7.52 -7.93 -5.15
CA ASP A 167 7.91 -8.96 -4.19
C ASP A 167 6.91 -9.08 -3.03
N ALA A 168 6.02 -8.10 -2.84
CA ALA A 168 4.96 -8.19 -1.84
C ALA A 168 3.96 -9.30 -2.22
N TRP A 169 3.73 -10.26 -1.31
CA TRP A 169 2.89 -11.41 -1.61
C TRP A 169 1.46 -11.05 -2.08
N PRO A 170 0.79 -9.97 -1.58
CA PRO A 170 -0.52 -9.61 -2.11
C PRO A 170 -0.45 -9.15 -3.57
N ALA A 171 0.62 -8.46 -3.98
CA ALA A 171 0.80 -8.06 -5.37
C ALA A 171 1.02 -9.29 -6.27
N GLN A 172 1.83 -10.27 -5.82
CA GLN A 172 2.04 -11.53 -6.56
C GLN A 172 0.73 -12.32 -6.75
N VAL A 173 -0.07 -12.45 -5.68
CA VAL A 173 -1.37 -13.14 -5.75
C VAL A 173 -2.34 -12.41 -6.67
N ALA A 174 -2.38 -11.07 -6.59
CA ALA A 174 -3.26 -10.26 -7.42
C ALA A 174 -2.92 -10.40 -8.91
N ALA A 175 -1.63 -10.35 -9.26
CA ALA A 175 -1.16 -10.59 -10.61
C ALA A 175 -1.47 -12.01 -11.09
N ALA A 176 -1.16 -13.03 -10.30
CA ALA A 176 -1.41 -14.43 -10.67
C ALA A 176 -2.90 -14.76 -10.84
N ALA A 177 -3.78 -14.10 -10.07
CA ALA A 177 -5.22 -14.32 -10.12
C ALA A 177 -5.97 -13.38 -11.09
N GLY A 178 -5.30 -12.37 -11.66
CA GLY A 178 -5.92 -11.35 -12.51
C GLY A 178 -7.00 -10.54 -11.77
N VAL A 179 -6.66 -10.05 -10.57
CA VAL A 179 -7.59 -9.26 -9.74
C VAL A 179 -7.00 -7.91 -9.33
N GLU A 180 -7.87 -6.93 -9.16
CA GLU A 180 -7.60 -5.60 -8.64
C GLU A 180 -7.39 -5.65 -7.12
N LEU A 181 -6.16 -5.48 -6.66
CA LEU A 181 -5.86 -5.43 -5.23
C LEU A 181 -6.23 -4.08 -4.62
N THR A 182 -6.99 -4.11 -3.53
CA THR A 182 -7.01 -3.05 -2.53
C THR A 182 -6.42 -3.58 -1.23
N SER A 183 -5.23 -3.11 -0.87
CA SER A 183 -4.55 -3.53 0.35
C SER A 183 -4.76 -2.53 1.49
N PHE A 184 -5.58 -2.93 2.47
CA PHE A 184 -5.66 -2.33 3.80
C PHE A 184 -4.68 -2.99 4.78
N ALA A 185 -3.55 -3.52 4.30
CA ALA A 185 -2.51 -4.03 5.19
C ALA A 185 -1.75 -2.89 5.88
N LEU A 186 -1.89 -2.76 7.19
CA LEU A 186 -1.29 -1.68 7.97
C LEU A 186 -0.29 -2.29 8.96
N ALA A 187 1.02 -2.06 8.75
CA ALA A 187 2.06 -2.72 9.53
C ALA A 187 1.96 -2.34 11.02
N GLY A 188 1.86 -3.33 11.90
CA GLY A 188 1.67 -3.12 13.34
C GLY A 188 0.27 -2.67 13.78
N GLN A 189 -0.63 -2.38 12.83
CA GLN A 189 -1.87 -1.64 13.07
C GLN A 189 -3.12 -2.42 12.69
N CYS A 190 -3.02 -3.74 12.49
CA CYS A 190 -4.18 -4.61 12.30
C CYS A 190 -4.81 -4.96 13.66
N GLN A 191 -5.47 -3.99 14.31
CA GLN A 191 -5.90 -4.05 15.71
C GLN A 191 -7.41 -4.30 15.90
N LEU A 192 -8.13 -4.67 14.83
CA LEU A 192 -9.60 -4.77 14.82
C LEU A 192 -10.31 -3.45 15.19
N ASP A 193 -9.77 -2.30 14.76
CA ASP A 193 -10.44 -1.03 14.93
C ASP A 193 -11.85 -1.08 14.34
N PRO A 194 -12.91 -0.74 15.11
CA PRO A 194 -14.29 -0.94 14.66
C PRO A 194 -14.63 -0.23 13.34
N PHE A 195 -13.92 0.86 13.03
CA PHE A 195 -14.13 1.59 11.79
C PHE A 195 -13.67 0.85 10.55
N MET A 196 -12.72 -0.09 10.68
CA MET A 196 -12.25 -0.88 9.54
C MET A 196 -13.36 -1.77 8.97
N GLY A 197 -14.31 -2.23 9.79
CA GLY A 197 -15.49 -2.95 9.31
C GLY A 197 -16.33 -2.11 8.33
N ARG A 198 -16.52 -0.83 8.64
CA ARG A 198 -17.21 0.12 7.74
C ARG A 198 -16.38 0.44 6.51
N VAL A 199 -15.07 0.66 6.65
CA VAL A 199 -14.17 0.91 5.51
C VAL A 199 -14.22 -0.26 4.52
N ILE A 200 -14.09 -1.49 5.02
CA ILE A 200 -14.09 -2.69 4.17
C ILE A 200 -15.49 -2.93 3.60
N GLY A 201 -16.54 -2.76 4.40
CA GLY A 201 -17.93 -2.91 3.95
C GLY A 201 -18.32 -1.91 2.85
N ASP A 202 -17.89 -0.65 2.96
CA ASP A 202 -18.15 0.38 1.96
C ASP A 202 -17.26 0.26 0.70
N HIS A 203 -16.14 -0.45 0.77
CA HIS A 203 -15.22 -0.59 -0.35
C HIS A 203 -15.62 -1.76 -1.26
N PRO A 204 -15.93 -1.51 -2.55
CA PRO A 204 -16.40 -2.57 -3.43
C PRO A 204 -15.40 -3.72 -3.59
N ALA A 205 -15.84 -4.95 -3.32
CA ALA A 205 -15.01 -6.14 -3.41
C ALA A 205 -15.81 -7.32 -3.98
N ASP A 206 -15.14 -8.15 -4.79
CA ASP A 206 -15.68 -9.43 -5.26
C ASP A 206 -15.16 -10.59 -4.39
N VAL A 207 -14.07 -10.36 -3.66
CA VAL A 207 -13.56 -11.22 -2.59
C VAL A 207 -12.87 -10.37 -1.51
N ILE A 208 -13.06 -10.75 -0.25
CA ILE A 208 -12.42 -10.12 0.90
C ILE A 208 -11.56 -11.18 1.60
N SER A 209 -10.34 -10.82 2.00
CA SER A 209 -9.56 -11.64 2.94
C SER A 209 -9.07 -10.83 4.14
N LEU A 210 -9.23 -11.41 5.32
CA LEU A 210 -8.92 -10.82 6.61
C LEU A 210 -7.83 -11.66 7.28
N LYS A 211 -6.61 -11.14 7.36
CA LYS A 211 -5.48 -11.81 8.05
C LYS A 211 -5.23 -11.15 9.39
N LEU A 212 -5.84 -11.70 10.43
CA LEU A 212 -6.00 -11.06 11.75
C LEU A 212 -5.09 -11.72 12.80
N GLY A 213 -4.84 -11.05 13.93
CA GLY A 213 -4.30 -11.71 15.14
C GLY A 213 -2.93 -11.20 15.60
N ILE A 214 -1.89 -11.26 14.76
CA ILE A 214 -0.50 -11.06 15.23
C ILE A 214 -0.28 -9.72 15.94
N ASN A 215 -0.88 -8.62 15.46
CA ASN A 215 -0.70 -7.32 16.10
C ASN A 215 -1.47 -7.19 17.43
N LEU A 216 -2.57 -7.95 17.60
CA LEU A 216 -3.31 -7.99 18.85
C LEU A 216 -2.52 -8.73 19.93
N VAL A 217 -1.87 -9.84 19.55
CA VAL A 217 -0.98 -10.61 20.42
C VAL A 217 0.23 -9.77 20.81
N ASN A 218 0.93 -9.19 19.82
CA ASN A 218 2.15 -8.42 20.07
C ASN A 218 1.93 -7.21 20.99
N ASN A 219 0.77 -6.55 20.87
CA ASN A 219 0.46 -5.38 21.69
C ASN A 219 -0.35 -5.72 22.94
N ASN A 220 -0.69 -6.99 23.17
CA ASN A 220 -1.61 -7.42 24.21
C ASN A 220 -2.89 -6.55 24.26
N SER A 221 -3.41 -6.18 23.09
CA SER A 221 -4.51 -5.21 22.97
C SER A 221 -5.88 -5.81 23.27
N MET A 222 -5.98 -7.15 23.25
CA MET A 222 -7.19 -7.90 23.54
C MET A 222 -6.85 -9.20 24.27
N ASN A 223 -7.74 -9.60 25.17
CA ASN A 223 -7.74 -10.95 25.75
C ASN A 223 -8.67 -11.90 24.98
N GLN A 224 -8.62 -13.18 25.32
CA GLN A 224 -9.44 -14.23 24.68
C GLN A 224 -10.95 -13.91 24.71
N ARG A 225 -11.43 -13.32 25.81
CA ARG A 225 -12.84 -12.95 25.97
C ARG A 225 -13.22 -11.81 25.03
N THR A 226 -12.37 -10.80 24.84
CA THR A 226 -12.62 -9.64 23.95
C THR A 226 -12.42 -9.94 22.48
N PHE A 227 -11.54 -10.88 22.14
CA PHE A 227 -11.14 -11.13 20.76
C PHE A 227 -12.28 -11.66 19.89
N THR A 228 -12.91 -12.76 20.29
CA THR A 228 -13.99 -13.40 19.53
C THR A 228 -15.12 -12.42 19.18
N PRO A 229 -15.74 -11.69 20.12
CA PRO A 229 -16.81 -10.76 19.78
C PRO A 229 -16.32 -9.58 18.93
N ALA A 230 -15.06 -9.13 19.05
CA ALA A 230 -14.52 -8.09 18.18
C ALA A 230 -14.40 -8.54 16.72
N VAL A 231 -13.97 -9.80 16.49
CA VAL A 231 -13.95 -10.40 15.15
C VAL A 231 -15.37 -10.52 14.58
N HIS A 232 -16.34 -10.97 15.38
CA HIS A 232 -17.74 -10.99 14.94
C HIS A 232 -18.25 -9.60 14.57
N GLY A 233 -17.99 -8.57 15.41
CA GLY A 233 -18.40 -7.20 15.09
C GLY A 233 -17.78 -6.64 13.80
N LEU A 234 -16.53 -7.00 13.50
CA LEU A 234 -15.90 -6.68 12.21
C LEU A 234 -16.65 -7.35 11.05
N LEU A 235 -16.93 -8.65 11.16
CA LEU A 235 -17.62 -9.42 10.12
C LEU A 235 -19.05 -8.94 9.91
N ASP A 236 -19.77 -8.65 10.99
CA ASP A 236 -21.14 -8.12 10.95
C ASP A 236 -21.16 -6.78 10.21
N SER A 237 -20.26 -5.85 10.56
CA SER A 237 -20.12 -4.55 9.88
C SER A 237 -19.87 -4.69 8.37
N ILE A 238 -19.06 -5.67 7.97
CA ILE A 238 -18.81 -5.96 6.54
C ILE A 238 -20.09 -6.51 5.90
N ARG A 239 -20.77 -7.46 6.55
CA ARG A 239 -21.96 -8.14 6.04
C ARG A 239 -23.17 -7.22 5.89
N GLU A 240 -23.29 -6.21 6.73
CA GLU A 240 -24.32 -5.16 6.61
C GLU A 240 -24.26 -4.43 5.25
N ARG A 241 -23.07 -4.33 4.64
CA ARG A 241 -22.85 -3.64 3.36
C ARG A 241 -22.61 -4.60 2.19
N GLN A 242 -22.03 -5.76 2.49
CA GLN A 242 -21.64 -6.78 1.53
C GLN A 242 -22.15 -8.16 1.99
N PRO A 243 -23.47 -8.42 1.86
CA PRO A 243 -24.10 -9.61 2.43
C PRO A 243 -23.59 -10.91 1.81
N ASN A 244 -23.25 -10.89 0.51
CA ASN A 244 -22.92 -12.09 -0.25
C ASN A 244 -21.45 -12.19 -0.68
N THR A 245 -20.64 -11.14 -0.48
CA THR A 245 -19.23 -11.15 -0.89
C THR A 245 -18.47 -12.22 -0.11
N PRO A 246 -17.76 -13.16 -0.76
CA PRO A 246 -16.94 -14.14 -0.06
C PRO A 246 -15.91 -13.48 0.88
N VAL A 247 -15.85 -13.93 2.14
CA VAL A 247 -14.88 -13.45 3.14
C VAL A 247 -14.05 -14.63 3.62
N LEU A 248 -12.73 -14.54 3.42
CA LEU A 248 -11.76 -15.50 3.92
C LEU A 248 -11.13 -14.96 5.19
N VAL A 249 -11.31 -15.67 6.31
CA VAL A 249 -10.66 -15.34 7.58
C VAL A 249 -9.43 -16.23 7.73
N VAL A 250 -8.26 -15.60 7.87
CA VAL A 250 -6.96 -16.27 7.83
C VAL A 250 -6.19 -15.95 9.12
N SER A 251 -5.64 -16.97 9.75
CA SER A 251 -4.73 -16.82 10.89
C SER A 251 -3.39 -16.18 10.45
N PRO A 252 -2.61 -15.59 11.37
CA PRO A 252 -1.27 -15.15 11.02
C PRO A 252 -0.38 -16.38 10.76
N ILE A 253 0.73 -16.17 10.05
CA ILE A 253 1.78 -17.20 9.95
C ILE A 253 2.47 -17.36 11.31
N PHE A 254 3.20 -18.47 11.50
CA PHE A 254 4.00 -18.70 12.70
C PHE A 254 5.00 -17.53 12.94
N CYS A 255 5.10 -17.08 14.18
CA CYS A 255 6.09 -16.09 14.65
C CYS A 255 6.90 -16.77 15.75
N PRO A 256 8.21 -17.02 15.54
CA PRO A 256 9.10 -17.60 16.54
C PRO A 256 9.24 -16.73 17.80
#